data_AF-A0AAU4LV51-F1
#
_entry.id   AF-A0AAU4LV51-F1
#
_cell.length_a   1.000
_cell.length_b   1.000
_cell.length_c   1.000
_cell.angle_alpha   90.00
_cell.angle_beta   90.00
_cell.angle_gamma   90.00
#
_symmetry.space_group_name_H-M   'P 1'
#
loop_
_entity.id
_entity.type
_entity.pdbx_description
1 polymer ?
#
loop_
_entity_poly.entity_id
_entity_poly.type
_entity_poly.pdbx_seq_one_letter_code
_entity_poly.pdbx_strand_id
1 'polypeptide(L)'
;MAVIESSLTTMLKQRRLFLTRERSDAAEIVYVCVDDGLPGGYPVGYVIPSRAGTWFAYARARPGRVFACDQVDAGLLSIDAAVRAVLGHARYGDVLYALEQGVGSDTTYTTEVRQDHAVWLAALAEPEGITHLGNGRVRFTGPAVAYLRGLPERLGCHVDDEDRIRLAGESYRLIREIRHTGPAGSEGGRE
;
A
#
# COMPACT_ATOMS: atom_id res chain seq x y z
N MET A 1 -28.25 5.12 -0.39
CA MET A 1 -26.85 4.99 0.08
C MET A 1 -26.28 3.77 -0.62
N ALA A 2 -25.22 3.90 -1.43
CA ALA A 2 -24.57 2.73 -2.00
C ALA A 2 -23.97 1.93 -0.84
N VAL A 3 -24.51 0.74 -0.59
CA VAL A 3 -24.07 -0.15 0.48
C VAL A 3 -22.78 -0.79 0.00
N ILE A 4 -21.67 -0.46 0.67
CA ILE A 4 -20.38 -1.09 0.40
C ILE A 4 -20.43 -2.50 0.96
N GLU A 5 -20.05 -3.48 0.16
CA GLU A 5 -20.05 -4.87 0.59
C GLU A 5 -19.05 -5.09 1.73
N SER A 6 -19.40 -5.98 2.67
CA SER A 6 -18.52 -6.39 3.76
C SER A 6 -17.20 -6.97 3.24
N SER A 7 -17.23 -7.68 2.11
CA SER A 7 -16.06 -8.24 1.45
C SER A 7 -15.10 -7.16 0.95
N LEU A 8 -15.60 -6.04 0.43
CA LEU A 8 -14.76 -4.91 0.02
C LEU A 8 -14.13 -4.22 1.23
N THR A 9 -14.90 -4.09 2.32
CA THR A 9 -14.39 -3.50 3.57
C THR A 9 -13.23 -4.32 4.14
N THR A 10 -13.35 -5.64 4.15
CA THR A 10 -12.27 -6.54 4.58
C THR A 10 -11.04 -6.40 3.70
N MET A 11 -11.21 -6.36 2.37
CA MET A 11 -10.10 -6.19 1.42
C MET A 11 -9.36 -4.86 1.61
N LEU A 12 -10.10 -3.76 1.85
CA LEU A 12 -9.51 -2.45 2.11
C LEU A 12 -8.69 -2.48 3.41
N LYS A 13 -9.23 -3.03 4.49
CA LYS A 13 -8.51 -3.18 5.77
C LYS A 13 -7.22 -4.00 5.61
N GLN A 14 -7.29 -5.15 4.94
CA GLN A 14 -6.12 -6.01 4.65
C GLN A 14 -5.01 -5.28 3.90
N ARG A 15 -5.37 -4.33 3.04
CA ARG A 15 -4.40 -3.55 2.28
C ARG A 15 -3.99 -2.25 2.96
N ARG A 16 -4.47 -1.98 4.19
CA ARG A 16 -4.38 -0.69 4.89
C ARG A 16 -4.84 0.47 4.00
N LEU A 17 -5.99 0.28 3.39
CA LEU A 17 -6.67 1.25 2.56
C LEU A 17 -7.99 1.65 3.20
N PHE A 18 -8.45 2.85 2.88
CA PHE A 18 -9.77 3.33 3.25
C PHE A 18 -10.35 4.18 2.14
N LEU A 19 -11.65 4.49 2.26
CA LEU A 19 -12.35 5.32 1.31
C LEU A 19 -12.63 6.69 1.90
N THR A 20 -12.28 7.73 1.15
CA THR A 20 -12.67 9.11 1.43
C THR A 20 -13.61 9.59 0.35
N ARG A 21 -14.58 10.42 0.71
CA ARG A 21 -15.52 11.01 -0.24
C ARG A 21 -15.31 12.51 -0.29
N GLU A 22 -15.24 13.04 -1.50
CA GLU A 22 -15.30 14.46 -1.76
C GLU A 22 -16.56 14.74 -2.58
N ARG A 23 -17.41 15.62 -2.07
CA ARG A 23 -18.61 16.06 -2.76
C ARG A 23 -18.46 17.52 -3.13
N SER A 24 -18.57 17.79 -4.42
CA SER A 24 -18.74 19.13 -4.97
C SER A 24 -20.12 19.23 -5.63
N ASP A 25 -20.52 20.45 -5.98
CA ASP A 25 -21.75 20.67 -6.76
C ASP A 25 -21.70 20.00 -8.14
N ALA A 26 -20.51 19.67 -8.64
CA ALA A 26 -20.29 19.10 -9.96
C ALA A 26 -20.20 17.56 -9.97
N ALA A 27 -19.69 16.94 -8.90
CA ALA A 27 -19.48 15.49 -8.82
C ALA A 27 -19.24 14.99 -7.39
N GLU A 28 -19.63 13.74 -7.14
CA GLU A 28 -19.16 12.94 -6.00
C GLU A 28 -17.95 12.12 -6.45
N ILE A 29 -16.80 12.31 -5.80
CA ILE A 29 -15.59 11.52 -6.04
C ILE A 29 -15.36 10.64 -4.82
N VAL A 30 -15.07 9.37 -5.04
CA VAL A 30 -14.68 8.44 -3.98
C VAL A 30 -13.23 8.06 -4.19
N TYR A 31 -12.36 8.53 -3.30
CA TYR A 31 -10.94 8.21 -3.30
C TYR A 31 -10.69 6.91 -2.56
N VAL A 32 -9.75 6.13 -3.08
CA VAL A 32 -9.15 4.99 -2.39
C VAL A 32 -7.82 5.46 -1.85
N CYS A 33 -7.69 5.59 -0.53
CA CYS A 33 -6.52 6.16 0.13
C CYS A 33 -5.74 5.12 0.91
N VAL A 34 -4.42 5.30 1.00
CA VAL A 34 -3.56 4.56 1.92
C VAL A 34 -3.66 5.15 3.31
N ASP A 35 -3.81 4.28 4.30
CA ASP A 35 -3.64 4.61 5.70
C ASP A 35 -2.14 4.67 6.05
N ASP A 36 -1.52 5.80 5.72
CA ASP A 36 -0.12 6.14 5.98
C ASP A 36 0.08 6.88 7.31
N GLY A 37 -1.00 7.10 8.07
CA GLY A 37 -1.00 7.88 9.31
C GLY A 37 -1.06 9.40 9.10
N LEU A 38 -1.12 9.89 7.85
CA LEU A 38 -1.36 11.30 7.55
C LEU A 38 -2.87 11.61 7.52
N PRO A 39 -3.30 12.81 7.94
CA PRO A 39 -4.69 13.23 7.81
C PRO A 39 -5.19 13.13 6.36
N GLY A 40 -6.26 12.35 6.15
CA GLY A 40 -6.88 12.15 4.83
C GLY A 40 -6.25 11.06 3.97
N GLY A 41 -5.05 10.60 4.32
CA GLY A 41 -4.29 9.57 3.60
C GLY A 41 -3.93 9.97 2.18
N TYR A 42 -3.05 9.19 1.54
CA TYR A 42 -2.69 9.45 0.15
C TYR A 42 -3.54 8.63 -0.83
N PRO A 43 -4.22 9.27 -1.82
CA PRO A 43 -5.08 8.55 -2.75
C PRO A 43 -4.26 7.71 -3.72
N VAL A 44 -4.54 6.40 -3.85
CA VAL A 44 -3.95 5.48 -4.84
C VAL A 44 -4.80 5.34 -6.10
N GLY A 45 -6.01 5.87 -6.04
CA GLY A 45 -6.96 5.93 -7.14
C GLY A 45 -8.27 6.55 -6.67
N TYR A 46 -9.22 6.66 -7.58
CA TYR A 46 -10.53 7.21 -7.29
C TYR A 46 -11.56 6.68 -8.28
N VAL A 47 -12.83 6.80 -7.92
CA VAL A 47 -13.97 6.47 -8.78
C VAL A 47 -14.92 7.65 -8.85
N ILE A 48 -15.53 7.84 -10.03
CA ILE A 48 -16.46 8.94 -10.30
C ILE A 48 -17.73 8.35 -10.94
N PRO A 49 -18.94 8.72 -10.49
CA PRO A 49 -20.17 8.32 -11.13
C PRO A 49 -20.36 9.08 -12.46
N SER A 50 -20.84 8.37 -13.47
CA SER A 50 -21.31 8.94 -14.72
C SER A 50 -22.75 9.44 -14.58
N ARG A 51 -23.17 10.31 -15.52
CA ARG A 51 -24.57 10.74 -15.63
C ARG A 51 -25.53 9.60 -15.98
N ALA A 52 -25.02 8.50 -16.52
CA ALA A 52 -25.82 7.32 -16.89
C ALA A 52 -26.00 6.33 -15.72
N GLY A 53 -25.53 6.66 -14.52
CA GLY A 53 -25.64 5.78 -13.34
C GLY A 53 -24.59 4.67 -13.26
N THR A 54 -23.62 4.66 -14.18
CA THR A 54 -22.44 3.77 -14.11
C THR A 54 -21.23 4.48 -13.52
N TRP A 55 -20.13 3.78 -13.27
CA TRP A 55 -18.93 4.32 -12.64
C TRP A 55 -17.70 4.23 -13.55
N PHE A 56 -16.82 5.22 -13.41
CA PHE A 56 -15.47 5.23 -13.96
C PHE A 56 -14.47 4.96 -12.85
N ALA A 57 -13.45 4.15 -13.15
CA ALA A 57 -12.37 3.82 -12.22
C ALA A 57 -11.04 4.38 -12.71
N TYR A 58 -10.33 5.06 -11.82
CA TYR A 58 -9.02 5.63 -12.08
C TYR A 58 -8.00 5.14 -11.06
N ALA A 59 -6.86 4.64 -11.50
CA ALA A 59 -5.83 4.11 -10.62
C ALA A 59 -4.45 4.66 -10.97
N ARG A 60 -3.59 4.77 -9.95
CA ARG A 60 -2.15 5.03 -10.15
C ARG A 60 -1.48 3.74 -10.62
N ALA A 61 -1.40 3.58 -11.94
CA ALA A 61 -0.93 2.34 -12.57
C ALA A 61 0.44 2.49 -13.27
N ARG A 62 0.93 3.71 -13.51
CA ARG A 62 2.17 3.95 -14.28
C ARG A 62 3.42 3.97 -13.41
N PRO A 63 4.38 3.05 -13.62
CA PRO A 63 5.71 3.19 -13.05
C PRO A 63 6.38 4.49 -13.55
N GLY A 64 7.04 5.22 -12.66
CA GLY A 64 7.71 6.50 -12.97
C GLY A 64 6.80 7.73 -13.09
N ARG A 65 5.47 7.57 -13.09
CA ARG A 65 4.49 8.67 -12.99
C ARG A 65 3.53 8.44 -11.83
N VAL A 66 4.12 8.28 -10.65
CA VAL A 66 3.42 7.90 -9.40
C VAL A 66 2.27 8.85 -9.08
N PHE A 67 2.38 10.14 -9.45
CA PHE A 67 1.34 11.15 -9.19
C PHE A 67 0.23 11.25 -10.26
N ALA A 68 0.24 10.44 -11.32
CA ALA A 68 -0.81 10.41 -12.34
C ALA A 68 -1.76 9.21 -12.15
N CYS A 69 -3.06 9.44 -12.37
CA CYS A 69 -4.06 8.37 -12.47
C CYS A 69 -4.44 8.14 -13.94
N ASP A 70 -4.55 6.88 -14.33
CA ASP A 70 -5.16 6.48 -15.60
C ASP A 70 -6.56 5.95 -15.37
N GLN A 71 -7.45 6.14 -16.35
CA GLN A 71 -8.71 5.42 -16.38
C GLN A 71 -8.41 3.95 -16.64
N VAL A 72 -8.76 3.09 -15.69
CA VAL A 72 -8.51 1.64 -15.78
C VAL A 72 -9.77 0.86 -16.13
N ASP A 73 -10.95 1.44 -15.90
CA ASP A 73 -12.22 0.82 -16.26
C ASP A 73 -13.36 1.86 -16.34
N ALA A 74 -14.46 1.50 -17.01
CA ALA A 74 -15.62 2.35 -17.24
C ALA A 74 -16.92 1.55 -17.42
N GLY A 75 -18.06 2.21 -17.17
CA GLY A 75 -19.36 1.57 -17.35
C GLY A 75 -19.71 0.57 -16.25
N LEU A 76 -19.03 0.65 -15.11
CA LEU A 76 -19.21 -0.29 -14.00
C LEU A 76 -20.53 -0.03 -13.28
N LEU A 77 -21.29 -1.09 -13.01
CA LEU A 77 -22.66 -0.98 -12.52
C LEU A 77 -22.75 -0.67 -11.01
N SER A 78 -21.63 -0.76 -10.29
CA SER A 78 -21.59 -0.48 -8.85
C SER A 78 -20.29 0.19 -8.43
N ILE A 79 -20.36 0.91 -7.31
CA ILE A 79 -19.17 1.46 -6.65
C ILE A 79 -18.19 0.36 -6.23
N ASP A 80 -18.69 -0.79 -5.76
CA ASP A 80 -17.84 -1.91 -5.36
C ASP A 80 -17.03 -2.46 -6.55
N ALA A 81 -17.67 -2.61 -7.72
CA ALA A 81 -16.97 -3.01 -8.94
C ALA A 81 -15.89 -1.97 -9.33
N ALA A 82 -16.22 -0.69 -9.23
CA ALA A 82 -15.27 0.39 -9.54
C ALA A 82 -14.08 0.43 -8.58
N VAL A 83 -14.31 0.29 -7.28
CA VAL A 83 -13.22 0.25 -6.29
C VAL A 83 -12.38 -1.01 -6.50
N ARG A 84 -12.98 -2.17 -6.78
CA ARG A 84 -12.23 -3.39 -7.12
C ARG A 84 -11.36 -3.21 -8.36
N ALA A 85 -11.86 -2.53 -9.39
CA ALA A 85 -11.09 -2.20 -10.58
C ALA A 85 -9.87 -1.32 -10.24
N VAL A 86 -10.04 -0.32 -9.37
CA VAL A 86 -8.90 0.48 -8.86
C VAL A 86 -7.90 -0.43 -8.13
N LEU A 87 -8.36 -1.25 -7.19
CA LEU A 87 -7.52 -2.14 -6.39
C LEU A 87 -6.79 -3.21 -7.22
N GLY A 88 -7.33 -3.60 -8.37
CA GLY A 88 -6.68 -4.53 -9.31
C GLY A 88 -5.54 -3.90 -10.11
N HIS A 89 -5.54 -2.58 -10.27
CA HIS A 89 -4.56 -1.87 -11.12
C HIS A 89 -3.62 -0.93 -10.34
N ALA A 90 -4.02 -0.48 -9.15
CA ALA A 90 -3.25 0.46 -8.36
C ALA A 90 -1.93 -0.16 -7.91
N ARG A 91 -0.82 0.46 -8.31
CA ARG A 91 0.53 0.15 -7.83
C ARG A 91 0.81 0.86 -6.52
N TYR A 92 0.04 0.55 -5.48
CA TYR A 92 0.11 1.31 -4.23
C TYR A 92 1.43 1.11 -3.45
N GLY A 93 2.21 0.06 -3.75
CA GLY A 93 3.59 -0.08 -3.25
C GLY A 93 4.53 1.02 -3.77
N ASP A 94 4.44 1.37 -5.06
CA ASP A 94 5.23 2.46 -5.68
C ASP A 94 4.83 3.82 -5.10
N VAL A 95 3.56 3.98 -4.75
CA VAL A 95 3.01 5.18 -4.12
C VAL A 95 3.57 5.37 -2.71
N LEU A 96 3.56 4.30 -1.90
CA LEU A 96 4.18 4.33 -0.57
C LEU A 96 5.67 4.63 -0.65
N TYR A 97 6.38 4.03 -1.60
CA TYR A 97 7.81 4.32 -1.82
C TYR A 97 8.04 5.81 -2.12
N ALA A 98 7.28 6.37 -3.06
CA ALA A 98 7.42 7.78 -3.44
C ALA A 98 7.08 8.73 -2.28
N LEU A 99 6.12 8.38 -1.43
CA LEU A 99 5.77 9.15 -0.23
C LEU A 99 6.88 9.13 0.80
N GLU A 100 7.46 7.95 1.09
CA GLU A 100 8.59 7.81 2.02
C GLU A 100 9.79 8.65 1.58
N GLN A 101 10.10 8.65 0.27
CA GLN A 101 11.15 9.50 -0.31
C GLN A 101 10.82 11.00 -0.20
N GLY A 102 9.56 11.40 -0.42
CA GLY A 102 9.14 12.80 -0.38
C GLY A 102 9.08 13.41 1.03
N VAL A 103 8.79 12.61 2.06
CA VAL A 103 8.63 13.06 3.46
C VAL A 103 9.93 12.90 4.26
N GLY A 104 10.96 12.22 3.72
CA GLY A 104 12.20 11.98 4.44
C GLY A 104 12.00 11.10 5.69
N SER A 105 11.04 10.17 5.62
CA SER A 105 10.83 9.16 6.65
C SER A 105 10.99 7.79 6.01
N ASP A 106 11.96 7.03 6.50
CA ASP A 106 12.15 5.64 6.09
C ASP A 106 11.41 4.74 7.08
N THR A 107 10.24 4.25 6.67
CA THR A 107 9.52 3.24 7.44
C THR A 107 10.06 1.87 7.04
N THR A 108 10.67 1.19 8.01
CA THR A 108 11.09 -0.21 7.83
C THR A 108 10.28 -1.11 8.75
N TYR A 109 10.24 -2.38 8.43
CA TYR A 109 9.62 -3.40 9.25
C TYR A 109 10.65 -4.50 9.50
N THR A 110 10.70 -5.04 10.71
CA THR A 110 11.52 -6.20 11.03
C THR A 110 10.68 -7.36 11.51
N THR A 111 11.16 -8.58 11.27
CA THR A 111 10.56 -9.79 11.79
C THR A 111 11.65 -10.81 12.12
N GLU A 112 11.33 -11.75 12.99
CA GLU A 112 12.15 -12.92 13.26
C GLU A 112 11.41 -14.13 12.68
N VAL A 113 12.06 -14.81 11.73
CA VAL A 113 11.57 -16.02 11.07
C VAL A 113 12.59 -17.15 11.26
N ARG A 114 12.21 -18.36 10.83
CA ARG A 114 13.18 -19.45 10.73
C ARG A 114 14.28 -19.14 9.73
N GLN A 115 15.48 -19.68 9.95
CA GLN A 115 16.66 -19.37 9.14
C GLN A 115 16.45 -19.66 7.64
N ASP A 116 15.79 -20.77 7.32
CA ASP A 116 15.44 -21.17 5.95
C ASP A 116 14.46 -20.18 5.30
N HIS A 117 13.46 -19.71 6.04
CA HIS A 117 12.55 -18.67 5.57
C HIS A 117 13.23 -17.32 5.37
N ALA A 118 14.17 -16.95 6.25
CA ALA A 118 14.93 -15.71 6.11
C ALA A 118 15.78 -15.71 4.83
N VAL A 119 16.43 -16.83 4.53
CA VAL A 119 17.20 -17.02 3.30
C VAL A 119 16.30 -16.98 2.08
N TRP A 120 15.15 -17.66 2.12
CA TRP A 120 14.19 -17.66 1.02
C TRP A 120 13.63 -16.26 0.74
N LEU A 121 13.22 -15.52 1.78
CA LEU A 121 12.70 -14.16 1.67
C LEU A 121 13.73 -13.21 1.04
N ALA A 122 14.99 -13.28 1.46
CA ALA A 122 16.06 -12.43 0.92
C ALA A 122 16.52 -12.84 -0.48
N ALA A 123 16.17 -14.03 -0.96
CA ALA A 123 16.45 -14.50 -2.31
C ALA A 123 15.34 -14.13 -3.32
N LEU A 124 14.24 -13.54 -2.86
CA LEU A 124 13.17 -13.08 -3.74
C LEU A 124 13.68 -11.97 -4.66
N ALA A 125 13.47 -12.14 -5.97
CA ALA A 125 13.73 -11.07 -6.95
C ALA A 125 12.72 -9.93 -6.81
N GLU A 126 11.48 -10.25 -6.39
CA GLU A 126 10.45 -9.28 -6.05
C GLU A 126 9.67 -9.73 -4.79
N PRO A 127 9.26 -8.79 -3.91
CA PRO A 127 9.53 -7.36 -4.01
C PRO A 127 10.97 -6.99 -3.65
N GLU A 128 11.47 -5.89 -4.22
CA GLU A 128 12.69 -5.26 -3.75
C GLU A 128 12.55 -4.75 -2.32
N GLY A 129 13.67 -4.58 -1.60
CA GLY A 129 13.68 -4.02 -0.25
C GLY A 129 13.52 -5.04 0.88
N ILE A 130 13.79 -6.33 0.61
CA ILE A 130 13.91 -7.37 1.63
C ILE A 130 15.40 -7.61 1.92
N THR A 131 15.81 -7.63 3.19
CA THR A 131 17.20 -7.83 3.60
C THR A 131 17.30 -8.79 4.76
N HIS A 132 18.08 -9.86 4.61
CA HIS A 132 18.43 -10.76 5.72
C HIS A 132 19.50 -10.10 6.61
N LEU A 133 19.18 -9.94 7.89
CA LEU A 133 20.06 -9.33 8.90
C LEU A 133 20.88 -10.37 9.69
N GLY A 134 20.68 -11.66 9.42
CA GLY A 134 21.28 -12.77 10.17
C GLY A 134 20.37 -13.31 11.27
N ASN A 135 20.64 -14.53 11.73
CA ASN A 135 19.95 -15.22 12.82
C ASN A 135 18.41 -15.25 12.67
N GLY A 136 17.93 -15.46 11.45
CA GLY A 136 16.49 -15.49 11.16
C GLY A 136 15.83 -14.11 11.13
N ARG A 137 16.56 -13.02 11.37
CA ARG A 137 16.01 -11.67 11.35
C ARG A 137 15.99 -11.11 9.93
N VAL A 138 14.85 -10.58 9.51
CA VAL A 138 14.66 -9.98 8.18
C VAL A 138 14.14 -8.54 8.33
N ARG A 139 14.61 -7.64 7.46
CA ARG A 139 14.11 -6.27 7.32
C ARG A 139 13.36 -6.14 5.99
N PHE A 140 12.28 -5.39 6.02
CA PHE A 140 11.45 -5.00 4.88
C PHE A 140 11.36 -3.49 4.82
N THR A 141 11.37 -2.92 3.62
CA THR A 141 10.93 -1.54 3.39
C THR A 141 9.40 -1.47 3.39
N GLY A 142 8.82 -0.27 3.56
CA GLY A 142 7.38 -0.05 3.42
C GLY A 142 6.79 -0.57 2.10
N PRO A 143 7.43 -0.34 0.94
CA PRO A 143 6.98 -0.86 -0.35
C PRO A 143 6.98 -2.39 -0.43
N ALA A 144 7.99 -3.05 0.15
CA ALA A 144 8.03 -4.52 0.20
C ALA A 144 6.83 -5.08 0.97
N VAL A 145 6.52 -4.49 2.13
CA VAL A 145 5.33 -4.86 2.91
C VAL A 145 4.04 -4.58 2.15
N ALA A 146 3.95 -3.43 1.48
CA ALA A 146 2.80 -3.06 0.68
C ALA A 146 2.54 -4.05 -0.47
N TYR A 147 3.61 -4.45 -1.17
CA TYR A 147 3.56 -5.48 -2.22
C TYR A 147 3.05 -6.82 -1.67
N LEU A 148 3.58 -7.27 -0.53
CA LEU A 148 3.16 -8.53 0.10
C LEU A 148 1.71 -8.50 0.62
N ARG A 149 1.14 -7.33 0.96
CA ARG A 149 -0.31 -7.19 1.23
C ARG A 149 -1.16 -7.26 -0.04
N GLY A 150 -0.58 -6.94 -1.20
CA GLY A 150 -1.29 -6.80 -2.47
C GLY A 150 -1.40 -8.11 -3.23
N LEU A 151 -0.55 -9.08 -2.88
CA LEU A 151 -0.41 -10.36 -3.54
C LEU A 151 -0.59 -11.53 -2.57
N PRO A 152 -1.77 -11.67 -1.93
CA PRO A 152 -1.99 -12.64 -0.85
C PRO A 152 -1.69 -14.10 -1.20
N GLU A 153 -1.77 -14.47 -2.49
CA GLU A 153 -1.75 -15.87 -2.91
C GLU A 153 -0.57 -16.24 -3.84
N ARG A 154 0.12 -15.27 -4.46
CA ARG A 154 1.05 -15.56 -5.57
C ARG A 154 2.37 -16.21 -5.15
N LEU A 155 2.82 -15.97 -3.93
CA LEU A 155 4.13 -16.41 -3.44
C LEU A 155 4.05 -17.44 -2.30
N GLY A 156 2.84 -17.88 -1.91
CA GLY A 156 2.65 -18.58 -0.63
C GLY A 156 3.11 -17.75 0.59
N CYS A 157 3.31 -16.45 0.36
CA CYS A 157 3.83 -15.45 1.29
C CYS A 157 3.01 -14.18 1.16
N HIS A 158 2.41 -13.71 2.25
CA HIS A 158 1.69 -12.45 2.27
C HIS A 158 1.73 -11.78 3.65
N VAL A 159 1.37 -10.51 3.69
CA VAL A 159 1.16 -9.78 4.94
C VAL A 159 -0.33 -9.60 5.18
N ASP A 160 -0.81 -9.96 6.36
CA ASP A 160 -2.21 -9.81 6.78
C ASP A 160 -2.49 -8.43 7.41
N ASP A 161 -3.75 -8.21 7.83
CA ASP A 161 -4.20 -6.98 8.49
C ASP A 161 -3.70 -6.82 9.92
N GLU A 162 -3.15 -7.87 10.53
CA GLU A 162 -2.54 -7.83 11.87
C GLU A 162 -1.03 -7.55 11.83
N ASP A 163 -0.50 -7.12 10.67
CA ASP A 163 0.92 -6.94 10.44
C ASP A 163 1.71 -8.23 10.71
N ARG A 164 1.24 -9.37 10.19
CA ARG A 164 1.98 -10.63 10.23
C ARG A 164 2.29 -11.13 8.82
N ILE A 165 3.51 -11.63 8.63
CA ILE A 165 3.88 -12.42 7.47
C ILE A 165 3.31 -13.83 7.65
N ARG A 166 2.49 -14.26 6.69
CA ARG A 166 2.01 -15.62 6.53
C ARG A 166 2.88 -16.30 5.50
N LEU A 167 3.63 -17.33 5.88
CA LEU A 167 4.56 -18.04 5.00
C LEU A 167 4.57 -19.52 5.36
N ALA A 168 4.30 -20.39 4.37
CA ALA A 168 4.31 -21.85 4.54
C ALA A 168 3.45 -22.35 5.73
N GLY A 169 2.34 -21.67 6.03
CA GLY A 169 1.46 -21.98 7.17
C GLY A 169 1.90 -21.41 8.51
N GLU A 170 3.12 -20.86 8.60
CA GLU A 170 3.63 -20.14 9.76
C GLU A 170 3.25 -18.65 9.73
N SER A 171 3.36 -18.00 10.90
CA SER A 171 2.96 -16.61 11.10
C SER A 171 4.01 -15.85 11.91
N TYR A 172 4.55 -14.79 11.32
CA TYR A 172 5.63 -14.00 11.91
C TYR A 172 5.20 -12.54 12.05
N ARG A 173 5.30 -12.01 13.26
CA ARG A 173 4.91 -10.62 13.54
C ARG A 173 5.89 -9.64 12.89
N LEU A 174 5.37 -8.64 12.19
CA LEU A 174 6.15 -7.48 11.74
C LEU A 174 6.18 -6.43 12.85
N ILE A 175 7.37 -5.87 13.07
CA ILE A 175 7.62 -4.76 13.98
C ILE A 175 7.95 -3.56 13.12
N ARG A 176 7.07 -2.56 13.13
CA ARG A 176 7.29 -1.30 12.42
C ARG A 176 8.34 -0.45 13.14
N GLU A 177 9.37 -0.04 12.41
CA GLU A 177 10.44 0.85 12.84
C GLU A 177 10.39 2.13 12.00
N ILE A 178 10.07 3.27 12.62
CA ILE A 178 10.04 4.57 11.93
C ILE A 178 11.36 5.27 12.19
N ARG A 179 12.15 5.52 11.14
CA ARG A 179 13.30 6.41 11.23
C ARG A 179 12.92 7.78 10.69
N HIS A 180 13.09 8.79 11.54
CA HIS A 180 13.03 10.18 11.11
C HIS A 180 14.44 10.58 10.71
N THR A 181 14.67 10.75 9.41
CA THR A 181 15.87 11.46 8.96
C THR A 181 15.64 12.94 9.22
N GLY A 182 15.96 13.39 10.44
CA GLY A 182 16.08 14.82 10.73
C GLY A 182 17.20 15.42 9.86
N PRO A 183 17.15 16.73 9.54
CA PRO A 183 18.24 17.36 8.80
C PRO A 183 19.53 17.16 9.60
N ALA A 184 20.57 16.67 8.93
CA ALA A 184 21.91 16.58 9.49
C ALA A 184 22.26 17.95 10.06
N GLY A 185 22.34 18.02 11.40
CA GLY A 185 22.77 19.21 12.10
C GLY A 185 24.12 19.62 11.53
N SER A 186 24.15 20.79 10.91
CA SER A 186 25.36 21.50 10.56
C SER A 186 26.10 21.82 11.86
N GLU A 187 26.98 20.91 12.29
CA GLU A 187 28.11 21.26 13.13
C GLU A 187 29.03 22.14 12.30
N GLY A 188 29.01 23.44 12.59
CA GLY A 188 29.86 24.41 11.92
C GLY A 188 29.98 25.69 12.73
N GLY A 189 31.09 25.81 13.45
CA GLY A 189 31.67 27.10 13.84
C GLY A 189 31.39 27.57 15.26
N ARG A 190 32.25 27.17 16.20
CA ARG A 190 32.70 28.08 17.26
C ARG A 190 33.76 28.99 16.63
N GLU A 191 33.52 30.29 16.69
CA GLU A 191 34.57 31.31 16.91
C GLU A 191 34.06 32.28 17.98
#